data_AF-A0A645IIQ6-F1
#
_entry.id   AF-A0A645IIQ6-F1
#
_cell.length_a   1.000
_cell.length_b   1.000
_cell.length_c   1.000
_cell.angle_alpha   90.00
_cell.angle_beta   90.00
_cell.angle_gamma   90.00
#
_symmetry.space_group_name_H-M   'P 1'
#
loop_
_entity.id
_entity.type
_entity.pdbx_description
1 polymer ?
#
loop_
_entity_poly.entity_id
_entity_poly.type
_entity_poly.pdbx_seq_one_letter_code
_entity_poly.pdbx_strand_id
1 'polypeptide(L)' 'MFDFIKFLFFSENKAVYRAIARENHVGAFRVYRLAHGKRARTNKDYQILKRLRREEIIEGVLQMG' A
#
# COMPACT_ATOMS: atom_id res chain seq x y z
N MET A 1 6.55 -0.23 -15.18
CA MET A 1 6.30 -1.60 -15.67
C MET A 1 6.84 -2.65 -14.71
N PHE A 2 8.08 -2.53 -14.21
CA PHE A 2 8.68 -3.41 -13.19
C PHE A 2 7.84 -3.63 -11.91
N ASP A 3 7.20 -2.58 -11.39
CA ASP A 3 6.35 -2.67 -10.18
C ASP A 3 5.13 -3.57 -10.34
N PHE A 4 4.53 -3.61 -11.52
CA PHE A 4 3.33 -4.41 -11.77
C PHE A 4 3.66 -5.90 -11.86
N ILE A 5 4.81 -6.22 -12.46
CA ILE A 5 5.34 -7.60 -12.54
C ILE A 5 5.76 -8.08 -11.14
N LYS A 6 6.46 -7.25 -10.35
CA LYS A 6 6.78 -7.59 -8.95
C LYS A 6 5.53 -7.80 -8.10
N PHE A 7 4.51 -6.94 -8.25
CA PHE A 7 3.23 -7.15 -7.59
C PHE A 7 2.56 -8.48 -7.98
N LEU A 8 2.55 -8.82 -9.27
CA LEU A 8 1.92 -10.05 -9.77
C LEU A 8 2.67 -11.33 -9.38
N PHE A 9 4.00 -11.31 -9.33
CA PHE A 9 4.80 -12.53 -9.19
C PHE A 9 5.47 -12.70 -7.81
N PHE A 10 5.77 -11.63 -7.07
CA PHE A 10 6.63 -11.71 -5.88
C PHE A 10 6.02 -11.16 -4.58
N SER A 11 4.79 -10.61 -4.63
CA SER A 11 4.14 -10.13 -3.42
C SER A 11 3.52 -11.29 -2.63
N GLU A 12 4.05 -11.57 -1.44
CA GLU A 12 3.44 -12.47 -0.45
C GLU A 12 2.19 -11.84 0.19
N ASN A 13 2.16 -10.50 0.30
CA ASN A 13 1.08 -9.74 0.96
C ASN A 13 -0.12 -9.39 0.06
N LYS A 14 -0.33 -10.11 -1.06
CA LYS A 14 -1.41 -9.81 -2.03
C LYS A 14 -2.80 -9.81 -1.40
N ALA A 15 -3.06 -10.73 -0.48
CA ALA A 15 -4.35 -10.82 0.21
C ALA A 15 -4.63 -9.55 1.02
N VAL A 16 -3.62 -9.08 1.77
CA VAL A 16 -3.70 -7.85 2.57
C VAL A 16 -3.89 -6.63 1.67
N TYR A 17 -3.12 -6.52 0.58
CA TYR A 17 -3.30 -5.43 -0.38
C TYR A 17 -4.72 -5.39 -0.98
N ARG A 18 -5.32 -6.54 -1.28
CA ARG A 18 -6.70 -6.63 -1.76
C ARG A 18 -7.72 -6.26 -0.69
N ALA A 19 -7.52 -6.68 0.56
CA ALA A 19 -8.40 -6.33 1.68
C ALA A 19 -8.43 -4.82 1.92
N ILE A 20 -7.24 -4.20 2.07
CA ILE A 20 -7.11 -2.75 2.26
C ILE A 20 -7.71 -1.97 1.09
N ALA A 21 -7.50 -2.46 -0.14
CA ALA A 21 -8.04 -1.84 -1.33
C ALA A 21 -9.58 -1.83 -1.36
N ARG A 22 -10.22 -2.93 -0.94
CA ARG A 22 -11.68 -3.03 -0.84
C ARG A 22 -12.23 -2.08 0.22
N GLU A 23 -11.61 -2.01 1.40
CA GLU A 23 -12.02 -1.11 2.48
C GLU A 23 -11.97 0.36 2.07
N ASN A 24 -11.02 0.74 1.21
CA ASN A 24 -10.80 2.13 0.79
C ASN A 24 -11.41 2.48 -0.57
N HIS A 25 -12.10 1.51 -1.22
CA HIS A 25 -12.62 1.61 -2.58
C HIS A 25 -11.57 2.07 -3.60
N VAL A 26 -10.40 1.44 -3.59
CA VAL A 26 -9.29 1.69 -4.53
C VAL A 26 -8.80 0.40 -5.18
N GLY A 27 -7.94 0.51 -6.19
CA GLY A 27 -7.26 -0.65 -6.76
C GLY A 27 -6.12 -1.17 -5.87
N ALA A 28 -5.96 -2.50 -5.78
CA ALA A 28 -4.87 -3.13 -5.02
C ALA A 28 -3.47 -2.70 -5.47
N PHE A 29 -3.30 -2.37 -6.75
CA PHE A 29 -2.03 -1.85 -7.26
C PHE A 29 -1.68 -0.47 -6.65
N ARG A 30 -2.68 0.35 -6.32
CA ARG A 30 -2.44 1.63 -5.62
C ARG A 30 -1.90 1.38 -4.21
N VAL A 31 -2.48 0.43 -3.50
CA VAL A 31 -2.03 0.00 -2.16
C VAL A 31 -0.60 -0.53 -2.21
N TYR A 32 -0.30 -1.42 -3.16
CA TYR A 32 1.06 -1.91 -3.39
C TYR A 32 2.05 -0.76 -3.61
N ARG A 33 1.74 0.18 -4.49
CA ARG A 33 2.65 1.31 -4.74
C ARG A 33 2.89 2.16 -3.50
N LEU A 34 1.88 2.36 -2.66
CA LEU A 34 2.04 3.06 -1.39
C LEU A 34 2.93 2.28 -0.41
N ALA A 35 2.78 0.96 -0.34
CA ALA A 35 3.65 0.10 0.47
C ALA A 35 5.12 0.17 0.02
N HIS A 36 5.36 0.35 -1.28
CA HIS A 36 6.69 0.47 -1.87
C HIS A 36 7.19 1.93 -2.02
N GLY A 37 6.66 2.87 -1.23
CA GLY A 37 7.22 4.21 -1.09
C GLY A 37 6.65 5.28 -2.03
N LYS A 38 5.56 5.00 -2.77
CA LYS A 38 4.84 6.06 -3.48
C LYS A 38 4.31 7.09 -2.48
N ARG A 39 4.53 8.38 -2.76
CA ARG A 39 4.03 9.48 -1.93
C ARG A 39 2.49 9.50 -1.87
N ALA A 40 1.95 9.53 -0.66
CA ALA A 40 0.52 9.78 -0.42
C ALA A 40 0.14 11.22 -0.81
N ARG A 41 -1.03 11.38 -1.43
CA ARG A 41 -1.55 12.70 -1.86
C ARG A 41 -2.96 12.99 -1.38
N THR A 42 -3.65 11.99 -0.86
CA THR A 42 -5.06 12.07 -0.48
C THR A 42 -5.27 11.47 0.90
N ASN A 43 -6.34 11.88 1.59
CA ASN A 43 -6.73 11.31 2.88
C ASN A 43 -6.86 9.78 2.82
N LYS A 44 -7.38 9.24 1.71
CA LYS A 44 -7.43 7.79 1.47
C LYS A 44 -6.05 7.15 1.43
N ASP A 45 -5.05 7.78 0.81
CA ASP A 45 -3.68 7.26 0.80
C ASP A 45 -3.09 7.20 2.22
N TYR A 46 -3.38 8.21 3.05
CA TYR A 46 -2.95 8.18 4.46
C TYR A 46 -3.65 7.09 5.27
N GLN A 47 -4.94 6.84 5.03
CA GLN A 47 -5.67 5.72 5.64
C GLN A 47 -5.07 4.37 5.23
N ILE A 48 -4.73 4.22 3.94
CA ILE A 48 -4.06 3.02 3.42
C ILE A 48 -2.70 2.83 4.09
N LEU A 49 -1.87 3.88 4.20
CA LEU A 49 -0.57 3.80 4.88
C LEU A 49 -0.71 3.42 6.36
N LYS A 50 -1.70 3.99 7.06
CA LYS A 50 -1.99 3.63 8.46
C LYS A 50 -2.34 2.15 8.60
N ARG A 51 -3.11 1.61 7.65
CA ARG A 51 -3.48 0.19 7.66
C ARG A 51 -2.30 -0.70 7.30
N LEU A 52 -1.51 -0.35 6.28
CA LEU A 52 -0.28 -1.05 5.93
C LEU A 52 0.71 -1.14 7.10
N ARG A 53 0.82 -0.09 7.91
CA ARG A 53 1.63 -0.09 9.14
C ARG A 53 1.06 -1.03 10.20
N ARG A 54 -0.26 -1.05 10.39
CA ARG A 54 -0.92 -1.96 11.36
C ARG A 54 -0.71 -3.43 11.01
N GLU A 55 -0.66 -3.76 9.73
CA GLU A 55 -0.38 -5.10 9.22
C GLU A 55 1.13 -5.40 9.14
N GLU A 56 1.98 -4.52 9.70
CA GLU A 56 3.45 -4.64 9.72
C GLU A 56 4.11 -4.78 8.33
N ILE A 57 3.41 -4.35 7.27
CA ILE A 57 3.91 -4.41 5.89
C ILE A 57 4.91 -3.28 5.61
N ILE A 58 4.74 -2.13 6.27
CA ILE A 58 5.67 -1.01 6.17
C ILE A 58 6.12 -0.58 7.56
N GLU A 59 7.41 -0.26 7.67
CA GLU A 59 7.95 0.39 8.86
C GLU A 59 7.59 1.87 8.88
N GLY A 60 7.59 2.44 10.07
CA GLY A 60 7.10 3.79 10.30
C GLY A 60 7.88 4.86 9.54
N VAL A 61 7.36 5.32 8.40
CA VAL A 61 7.84 6.56 7.78
C VAL A 61 7.52 7.70 8.75
N LEU A 62 8.55 8.23 9.42
CA LEU A 62 8.58 9.59 9.95
C LEU A 62 8.27 10.53 8.79
N GLN A 63 7.02 10.90 8.64
CA GLN A 63 6.66 12.04 7.79
C GLN A 63 7.05 13.29 8.57
N MET A 64 8.32 13.67 8.50
CA MET A 64 8.72 15.03 8.81
C MET A 64 8.10 15.93 7.73
N GLY A 65 7.02 16.60 8.12
CA GLY A 65 6.56 17.83 7.48
C GLY A 65 7.25 19.01 8.14
#